data_AF-A0A714Q617-F1
#
_entry.id   AF-A0A714Q617-F1
#
_cell.length_a   1.000
_cell.length_b   1.000
_cell.length_c   1.000
_cell.angle_alpha   90.00
_cell.angle_beta   90.00
_cell.angle_gamma   90.00
#
_symmetry.space_group_name_H-M   'P 1'
#
loop_
_entity.id
_entity.type
_entity.pdbx_description
1 polymer ?
#
loop_
_entity_poly.entity_id
_entity_poly.type
_entity_poly.pdbx_seq_one_letter_code
_entity_poly.pdbx_strand_id
1 'polypeptide(L)'
;MHLSFSEAKLEQAIIELLQDQGYQHLIGDNVPRSSLDQVIIEDDLRHYLAARYQADGITEEEIQRLIKQFTTLPASDLYESNKTFCAWLANGFLFKRDDRQQKDLYIELLDTRHLPAALRELFDTEDVPLQQA
;
A
#
# COMPACT_ATOMS: atom_id res chain seq x y z
N MET A 1 -0.51 -42.58 -9.88
CA MET A 1 -0.35 -41.84 -8.62
C MET A 1 -1.03 -40.50 -8.82
N HIS A 2 -2.23 -40.31 -8.25
CA HIS A 2 -3.01 -39.10 -8.44
C HIS A 2 -2.32 -37.97 -7.64
N LEU A 3 -1.70 -37.01 -8.32
CA LEU A 3 -1.21 -35.80 -7.68
C LEU A 3 -2.43 -35.00 -7.22
N SER A 4 -2.85 -35.24 -5.99
CA SER A 4 -3.89 -34.45 -5.35
C SER A 4 -3.37 -33.02 -5.20
N PHE A 5 -3.88 -32.14 -6.04
CA PHE A 5 -3.70 -30.70 -5.93
C PHE A 5 -4.56 -30.24 -4.75
N SER A 6 -3.92 -29.76 -3.69
CA SER A 6 -4.59 -29.23 -2.49
C SER A 6 -4.34 -27.74 -2.40
N GLU A 7 -5.21 -27.01 -1.70
CA GLU A 7 -5.06 -25.57 -1.48
C GLU A 7 -3.69 -25.22 -0.90
N ALA A 8 -3.21 -26.02 0.07
CA ALA A 8 -1.88 -25.84 0.66
C ALA A 8 -0.71 -25.97 -0.33
N LYS A 9 -0.84 -26.82 -1.37
CA LYS A 9 0.20 -26.95 -2.40
C LYS A 9 0.14 -25.81 -3.41
N LEU A 10 -1.07 -25.35 -3.74
CA LEU A 10 -1.27 -24.18 -4.57
C LEU A 10 -0.72 -22.92 -3.89
N GLU A 11 -1.03 -22.73 -2.61
CA GLU A 11 -0.53 -21.61 -1.79
C GLU A 11 1.00 -21.60 -1.76
N GLN A 12 1.63 -22.74 -1.47
CA GLN A 12 3.09 -22.85 -1.46
C GLN A 12 3.72 -22.48 -2.82
N ALA A 13 3.14 -22.94 -3.92
CA ALA A 13 3.63 -22.61 -5.26
C ALA A 13 3.48 -21.11 -5.59
N ILE A 14 2.40 -20.46 -5.13
CA ILE A 14 2.19 -19.01 -5.29
C ILE A 14 3.20 -18.22 -4.45
N ILE A 15 3.44 -18.64 -3.21
CA ILE A 15 4.44 -18.03 -2.32
C ILE A 15 5.82 -18.05 -2.99
N GLU A 16 6.25 -19.22 -3.49
CA GLU A 16 7.53 -19.38 -4.18
C GLU A 16 7.64 -18.47 -5.41
N LEU A 17 6.59 -18.42 -6.23
CA LEU A 17 6.53 -17.54 -7.41
C LEU A 17 6.69 -16.05 -7.04
N LEU A 18 6.04 -15.59 -5.98
CA LEU A 18 6.12 -14.20 -5.53
C LEU A 18 7.50 -13.90 -4.90
N GLN A 19 8.08 -14.85 -4.18
CA GLN A 19 9.45 -14.71 -3.64
C GLN A 19 10.49 -14.57 -4.75
N ASP A 20 10.36 -15.34 -5.83
CA ASP A 20 11.23 -15.22 -7.01
C ASP A 20 11.12 -13.85 -7.71
N GLN A 21 9.98 -13.16 -7.56
CA GLN A 21 9.77 -11.78 -8.03
C GLN A 21 10.23 -10.72 -7.03
N GLY A 22 10.79 -11.13 -5.88
CA GLY A 22 11.30 -10.23 -4.85
C GLY A 22 10.27 -9.82 -3.80
N TYR A 23 9.07 -10.42 -3.78
CA TYR A 23 8.10 -10.18 -2.71
C TYR A 23 8.43 -10.99 -1.47
N GLN A 24 8.53 -10.33 -0.34
CA GLN A 24 8.77 -10.99 0.95
C GLN A 24 7.51 -11.73 1.41
N HIS A 25 7.66 -13.02 1.69
CA HIS A 25 6.62 -13.80 2.37
C HIS A 25 6.71 -13.60 3.89
N LEU A 26 5.57 -13.26 4.51
CA LEU A 26 5.41 -13.11 5.94
C LEU A 26 4.18 -13.87 6.41
N ILE A 27 4.33 -14.64 7.49
CA ILE A 27 3.19 -15.29 8.15
C ILE A 27 2.36 -14.22 8.86
N GLY A 28 1.05 -14.20 8.63
CA GLY A 28 0.14 -13.18 9.14
C GLY A 28 0.19 -12.97 10.66
N ASP A 29 0.39 -14.06 11.42
CA ASP A 29 0.52 -14.06 12.89
C ASP A 29 1.80 -13.36 13.38
N ASN A 30 2.82 -13.27 12.53
CA ASN A 30 4.08 -12.59 12.84
C ASN A 30 4.05 -11.11 12.45
N VAL A 31 2.99 -10.64 11.79
CA VAL A 31 2.85 -9.23 11.42
C VAL A 31 2.47 -8.43 12.67
N PRO A 32 3.30 -7.45 13.09
CA PRO A 32 3.05 -6.66 14.29
C PRO A 32 1.79 -5.81 14.10
N ARG A 33 0.75 -6.11 14.87
CA ARG A 33 -0.52 -5.38 14.86
C ARG A 33 -1.11 -5.29 16.26
N SER A 34 -1.77 -4.19 16.56
CA SER A 34 -2.40 -3.96 17.87
C SER A 34 -3.57 -4.92 18.14
N SER A 35 -4.31 -5.32 17.11
CA SER A 35 -5.38 -6.33 17.16
C SER A 35 -5.60 -6.98 15.79
N LEU A 36 -6.29 -8.13 15.76
CA LEU A 36 -6.68 -8.79 14.50
C LEU A 36 -7.80 -8.05 13.75
N ASP A 37 -8.57 -7.22 14.46
CA ASP A 37 -9.63 -6.38 13.88
C ASP A 37 -9.07 -5.12 13.20
N GLN A 38 -7.80 -4.79 13.47
CA GLN A 38 -7.14 -3.64 12.88
C GLN A 38 -6.68 -3.97 11.46
N VAL A 39 -7.22 -3.22 10.50
CA VAL A 39 -6.92 -3.38 9.07
C VAL A 39 -5.60 -2.69 8.69
N ILE A 40 -5.23 -1.63 9.40
CA ILE A 40 -4.02 -0.84 9.13
C ILE A 40 -2.85 -1.34 9.99
N ILE A 41 -1.72 -1.68 9.36
CA ILE A 41 -0.45 -1.94 10.04
C ILE A 41 0.18 -0.59 10.40
N GLU A 42 -0.12 -0.09 11.60
CA GLU A 42 0.21 1.28 12.01
C GLU A 42 1.71 1.56 12.02
N ASP A 43 2.52 0.59 12.43
CA ASP A 43 3.96 0.75 12.47
C ASP A 43 4.53 0.92 11.06
N ASP A 44 4.11 0.10 10.10
CA ASP A 44 4.55 0.23 8.71
C ASP A 44 4.11 1.57 8.10
N LEU A 45 2.87 1.99 8.37
CA LEU A 45 2.37 3.29 7.90
C LEU A 45 3.15 4.46 8.51
N ARG A 46 3.50 4.39 9.80
CA ARG A 46 4.35 5.38 10.47
C ARG A 46 5.72 5.48 9.82
N HIS A 47 6.38 4.33 9.60
CA HIS A 47 7.68 4.29 8.95
C HIS A 47 7.62 4.85 7.53
N TYR A 48 6.59 4.50 6.76
CA TYR A 48 6.36 5.03 5.42
C TYR A 48 6.23 6.57 5.43
N LEU A 49 5.35 7.13 6.28
CA LEU A 49 5.12 8.57 6.35
C LEU A 49 6.39 9.31 6.80
N ALA A 50 7.09 8.79 7.81
CA ALA A 50 8.34 9.35 8.29
C ALA A 50 9.41 9.37 7.19
N ALA A 51 9.58 8.28 6.45
CA ALA A 51 10.57 8.20 5.38
C ALA A 51 10.19 9.08 4.17
N ARG A 52 8.92 9.06 3.75
CA ARG A 52 8.45 9.74 2.54
C ARG A 52 8.46 11.26 2.68
N TYR A 53 8.07 11.79 3.84
CA TYR A 53 7.91 13.23 4.10
C TYR A 53 8.99 13.80 5.03
N GLN A 54 10.08 13.05 5.27
CA GLN A 54 11.22 13.51 6.06
C GLN A 54 11.80 14.83 5.53
N ALA A 55 11.95 14.94 4.20
CA ALA A 55 12.52 16.11 3.54
C ALA A 55 11.66 17.36 3.72
N ASP A 56 10.34 17.19 3.86
CA ASP A 56 9.38 18.25 4.15
C ASP A 56 9.26 18.54 5.65
N GLY A 57 9.99 17.79 6.49
CA GLY A 57 10.09 17.98 7.93
C GLY A 57 8.84 17.57 8.69
N ILE A 58 8.12 16.53 8.25
CA ILE A 58 6.95 16.01 8.99
C ILE A 58 7.32 15.62 10.42
N THR A 59 6.48 15.94 11.41
CA THR A 59 6.71 15.58 12.82
C THR A 59 6.01 14.28 13.21
N GLU A 60 6.43 13.69 14.34
CA GLU A 60 5.76 12.49 14.88
C GLU A 60 4.31 12.78 15.26
N GLU A 61 4.01 13.95 15.82
CA GLU A 61 2.64 14.35 16.16
C GLU A 61 1.76 14.49 14.90
N GLU A 62 2.32 15.02 13.82
CA GLU A 62 1.65 15.10 12.51
C GLU A 62 1.35 13.70 11.96
N ILE A 63 2.31 12.77 12.04
CA ILE A 63 2.14 11.37 11.63
C ILE A 63 1.06 10.69 12.46
N GLN A 64 1.06 10.86 13.78
CA GLN A 64 0.05 10.28 14.67
C GLN A 64 -1.36 10.79 14.35
N ARG A 65 -1.51 12.07 13.99
CA ARG A 65 -2.80 12.60 13.53
C ARG A 65 -3.24 11.99 12.20
N LEU A 66 -2.32 11.81 11.26
CA LEU A 66 -2.62 11.15 9.98
C LEU A 66 -3.09 9.71 10.21
N ILE A 67 -2.35 8.93 11.00
CA ILE A 67 -2.74 7.56 11.35
C ILE A 67 -4.12 7.54 12.00
N LYS A 68 -4.36 8.43 12.98
CA LYS A 68 -5.66 8.56 13.62
C LYS A 68 -6.77 8.91 12.64
N GLN A 69 -6.52 9.79 11.67
CA GLN A 69 -7.51 10.14 10.63
C GLN A 69 -7.94 8.91 9.82
N PHE A 70 -7.03 7.97 9.56
CA PHE A 70 -7.36 6.73 8.85
C PHE A 70 -8.07 5.70 9.72
N THR A 71 -7.69 5.57 10.99
CA THR A 71 -8.22 4.54 11.90
C THR A 71 -9.54 4.93 12.59
N THR A 72 -9.94 6.19 12.50
CA THR A 72 -11.16 6.71 13.16
C THR A 72 -12.36 6.88 12.22
N LEU A 73 -12.26 6.40 10.97
CA LEU A 73 -13.41 6.38 10.05
C LEU A 73 -14.56 5.54 10.65
N PRO A 74 -15.82 6.04 10.57
CA PRO A 74 -16.93 5.43 11.29
C PRO A 74 -17.31 4.06 10.72
N ALA A 75 -17.19 3.01 11.54
CA ALA A 75 -17.61 1.66 11.18
C ALA A 75 -19.12 1.54 10.90
N SER A 76 -19.94 2.48 11.38
CA SER A 76 -21.39 2.51 11.15
C SER A 76 -21.77 2.80 9.69
N ASP A 77 -20.89 3.43 8.92
CA ASP A 77 -21.07 3.67 7.49
C ASP A 77 -19.84 3.15 6.72
N LEU A 78 -19.81 1.83 6.55
CA LEU A 78 -18.69 1.12 5.92
C LEU A 78 -18.49 1.60 4.47
N TYR A 79 -19.57 1.89 3.74
CA TYR A 79 -19.48 2.28 2.35
C TYR A 79 -18.85 3.67 2.20
N GLU A 80 -19.38 4.68 2.89
CA GLU A 80 -18.81 6.04 2.79
C GLU A 80 -17.41 6.11 3.40
N SER A 81 -17.12 5.34 4.45
CA SER A 81 -15.75 5.22 5.00
C SER A 81 -14.78 4.64 3.97
N ASN A 82 -15.14 3.52 3.32
CA ASN A 82 -14.30 2.90 2.30
C ASN A 82 -14.13 3.81 1.08
N LYS A 83 -15.20 4.46 0.63
CA LYS A 83 -15.16 5.42 -0.48
C LYS A 83 -14.25 6.61 -0.16
N THR A 84 -14.31 7.13 1.06
CA THR A 84 -13.44 8.22 1.53
C THR A 84 -11.98 7.78 1.55
N PHE A 85 -11.68 6.61 2.13
CA PHE A 85 -10.33 6.08 2.18
C PHE A 85 -9.79 5.79 0.77
N CYS A 86 -10.57 5.15 -0.10
CA CYS A 86 -10.17 4.90 -1.49
C CYS A 86 -9.91 6.20 -2.27
N ALA A 87 -10.68 7.25 -2.01
CA ALA A 87 -10.43 8.56 -2.63
C ALA A 87 -9.10 9.17 -2.16
N TRP A 88 -8.76 9.05 -0.87
CA TRP A 88 -7.44 9.45 -0.34
C TRP A 88 -6.31 8.60 -0.91
N LEU A 89 -6.51 7.28 -1.00
CA LEU A 89 -5.52 6.35 -1.53
C LEU A 89 -5.19 6.65 -2.99
N ALA A 90 -6.22 6.88 -3.82
CA ALA A 90 -6.06 7.08 -5.25
C ALA A 90 -5.56 8.48 -5.60
N ASN A 91 -6.06 9.53 -4.93
CA ASN A 91 -5.79 10.91 -5.32
C ASN A 91 -4.78 11.61 -4.41
N GLY A 92 -4.54 11.10 -3.20
CA GLY A 92 -3.93 11.88 -2.14
C GLY A 92 -4.86 12.96 -1.58
N PHE A 93 -4.38 13.72 -0.60
CA PHE A 93 -5.15 14.78 0.04
C PHE A 93 -4.25 15.83 0.70
N LEU A 94 -4.79 17.02 0.94
CA LEU A 94 -4.08 18.09 1.63
C LEU A 94 -4.14 17.88 3.15
N PHE A 95 -2.97 17.79 3.78
CA PHE A 95 -2.79 17.74 5.22
C PHE A 95 -2.32 19.09 5.76
N LYS A 96 -3.12 19.66 6.65
CA LYS A 96 -2.82 20.93 7.30
C LYS A 96 -1.85 20.73 8.45
N ARG A 97 -0.75 21.47 8.42
CA ARG A 97 0.31 21.40 9.43
C ARG A 97 -0.08 22.16 10.69
N ASP A 98 0.56 21.82 11.81
CA ASP A 98 0.34 22.54 13.08
C ASP A 98 0.88 23.95 13.04
N ASP A 99 2.09 24.08 12.50
CA ASP A 99 2.73 25.38 12.31
C ASP A 99 2.17 26.04 11.05
N ARG A 100 1.39 27.10 11.26
CA ARG A 100 0.76 27.89 10.19
C ARG A 100 1.76 28.63 9.30
N GLN A 101 3.04 28.71 9.68
CA GLN A 101 4.09 29.27 8.84
C GLN A 101 4.62 28.25 7.81
N GLN A 102 4.36 26.96 8.05
CA GLN A 102 4.79 25.90 7.16
C GLN A 102 3.71 25.64 6.10
N LYS A 103 4.15 25.28 4.89
CA LYS A 103 3.22 24.92 3.82
C LYS A 103 2.53 23.60 4.17
N ASP A 104 1.25 23.52 3.84
CA ASP A 104 0.48 22.27 3.93
C ASP A 104 1.16 21.16 3.12
N LEU A 105 1.10 19.93 3.63
CA LEU A 105 1.65 18.76 2.95
C LEU A 105 0.58 18.14 2.06
N TYR A 106 0.96 17.75 0.84
CA TYR A 106 0.10 16.90 0.03
C TYR A 106 0.48 15.45 0.26
N ILE A 107 -0.41 14.71 0.92
CA ILE A 107 -0.17 13.31 1.30
C ILE A 107 -0.66 12.40 0.20
N GLU A 108 0.27 11.71 -0.43
CA GLU A 108 0.06 10.59 -1.34
C GLU A 108 0.35 9.28 -0.58
N LEU A 109 -0.48 8.26 -0.81
CA LEU A 109 -0.34 6.92 -0.21
C LEU A 109 0.13 5.87 -1.23
N LEU A 110 0.19 6.24 -2.51
CA LEU A 110 0.70 5.43 -3.61
C LEU A 110 1.73 6.25 -4.38
N ASP A 111 2.94 5.70 -4.54
CA ASP A 111 3.94 6.32 -5.40
C ASP A 111 3.74 5.86 -6.85
N THR A 112 3.08 6.70 -7.65
CA THR A 112 2.82 6.42 -9.07
C THR A 112 3.83 7.08 -10.01
N ARG A 113 4.88 7.73 -9.49
CA ARG A 113 5.84 8.50 -10.31
C ARG A 113 6.56 7.65 -11.35
N HIS A 114 6.80 6.37 -11.02
CA HIS A 114 7.47 5.40 -11.89
C HIS A 114 6.49 4.64 -12.80
N LEU A 115 5.18 4.74 -12.54
CA LEU A 115 4.17 3.95 -13.23
C LEU A 115 4.14 4.24 -14.75
N PRO A 116 4.21 5.49 -15.24
CA PRO A 116 4.21 5.73 -16.69
C PRO A 116 5.39 5.08 -17.41
N ALA A 117 6.58 5.02 -16.78
CA ALA A 117 7.75 4.37 -17.37
C ALA A 117 7.57 2.84 -17.38
N ALA A 118 7.16 2.26 -16.26
CA ALA A 118 6.90 0.82 -16.15
C ALA A 118 5.80 0.34 -17.12
N LEU A 119 4.72 1.12 -17.29
CA LEU A 119 3.66 0.78 -18.24
C LEU A 119 4.15 0.85 -19.68
N ARG A 120 5.01 1.82 -20.03
CA ARG A 120 5.63 1.86 -21.37
C ARG A 120 6.50 0.63 -21.60
N GLU A 121 7.35 0.26 -20.66
CA GLU A 121 8.18 -0.96 -20.80
C GLU A 121 7.32 -2.22 -20.99
N LEU A 122 6.18 -2.31 -20.31
CA LEU A 122 5.29 -3.48 -20.40
C LEU A 122 4.51 -3.55 -21.72
N PHE A 123 4.14 -2.40 -22.30
CA PHE A 123 3.24 -2.34 -23.46
C PHE A 123 3.92 -1.94 -24.77
N ASP A 124 5.11 -1.33 -24.73
CA ASP A 124 5.90 -0.95 -25.93
C ASP A 124 6.85 -2.07 -26.38
N THR A 125 6.97 -3.19 -25.65
CA THR A 125 7.67 -4.38 -26.15
C THR A 125 6.85 -5.06 -27.24
N GLU A 126 6.99 -4.59 -28.48
CA GLU A 126 6.67 -5.34 -29.70
C GLU A 126 7.62 -6.54 -29.84
N ASP A 127 7.39 -7.60 -29.07
CA ASP A 127 7.89 -8.94 -29.38
C ASP A 127 6.80 -9.96 -29.05
N VAL A 128 5.69 -9.85 -29.78
CA VAL A 128 4.90 -11.04 -30.10
C VAL A 128 5.47 -11.55 -31.42
N PRO A 129 6.32 -12.60 -31.44
CA PRO A 129 6.57 -13.28 -32.69
C PRO A 129 5.22 -13.82 -33.14
N LEU A 130 4.68 -13.21 -34.21
CA LEU A 130 3.63 -13.84 -35.01
C LEU A 130 4.18 -15.21 -35.39
N GLN A 131 3.76 -16.25 -34.67
CA GLN A 131 3.98 -17.61 -35.08
C GLN A 131 3.36 -17.72 -36.46
N GLN A 132 4.23 -17.80 -37.46
CA GLN A 132 3.86 -18.13 -38.83
C GLN A 132 3.21 -19.51 -38.78
N ALA A 133 1.91 -19.56 -39.07
CA ALA A 133 1.18 -20.77 -39.40
C ALA A 133 1.08 -20.88 -40.92
#